data_AF-A0A945N911-F1
#
_entry.id   AF-A0A945N911-F1
#
_cell.length_a   1.000
_cell.length_b   1.000
_cell.length_c   1.000
_cell.angle_alpha   90.00
_cell.angle_beta   90.00
_cell.angle_gamma   90.00
#
_symmetry.space_group_name_H-M   'P 1'
#
loop_
_entity.id
_entity.type
_entity.pdbx_description
1 polymer ?
#
loop_
_entity_poly.entity_id
_entity_poly.type
_entity_poly.pdbx_seq_one_letter_code
_entity_poly.pdbx_strand_id
1 'polypeptide(L)' 'RIIAYALKLLKLSEPKVELWRHHEYEYETGRVPIDVINGGPQLRQWVDDDTQSLAQLTHQLDATRALWLPEIAPFYRY' A
#
# COMPACT_ATOMS: atom_id res chain seq x y z
N ARG A 1 8.49 0.24 1.66
CA ARG A 1 8.57 -0.97 0.79
C ARG A 1 8.79 -2.26 1.59
N ILE A 2 9.70 -2.31 2.57
CA ILE A 2 9.99 -3.53 3.37
C ILE A 2 8.72 -4.21 3.92
N ILE A 3 7.88 -3.47 4.65
CA ILE A 3 6.66 -4.03 5.25
C ILE A 3 5.70 -4.55 4.18
N ALA A 4 5.50 -3.84 3.07
CA ALA A 4 4.68 -4.29 1.95
C ALA A 4 5.17 -5.65 1.41
N TYR A 5 6.48 -5.81 1.23
CA TYR A 5 7.05 -7.07 0.74
C TYR A 5 6.91 -8.19 1.76
N ALA A 6 7.09 -7.90 3.05
CA ALA A 6 6.85 -8.89 4.10
C ALA A 6 5.40 -9.37 4.13
N LEU A 7 4.42 -8.45 3.99
CA LEU A 7 3.00 -8.78 3.89
C LEU A 7 2.70 -9.65 2.67
N LYS A 8 3.28 -9.32 1.51
CA LYS A 8 3.16 -10.11 0.28
C LYS A 8 3.70 -11.53 0.45
N LEU A 9 4.91 -11.64 0.98
CA LEU A 9 5.56 -12.93 1.22
C LEU A 9 4.78 -13.78 2.22
N LEU A 10 4.25 -13.18 3.28
CA LEU A 10 3.39 -13.86 4.24
C LEU A 10 2.11 -14.39 3.57
N LYS A 11 1.43 -13.56 2.77
CA LYS A 11 0.21 -13.97 2.04
C LYS A 11 0.48 -15.10 1.04
N LEU A 12 1.63 -15.06 0.35
CA LEU A 12 2.04 -16.13 -0.57
C LEU A 12 2.42 -17.43 0.16
N SER A 13 3.04 -17.33 1.33
CA SER A 13 3.46 -18.50 2.12
C SER A 13 2.29 -19.18 2.82
N GLU A 14 1.29 -18.40 3.24
CA GLU A 14 0.08 -18.88 3.89
C GLU A 14 -1.16 -18.20 3.29
N PRO A 15 -1.69 -18.70 2.14
CA PRO A 15 -2.79 -18.04 1.43
C PRO A 15 -4.06 -17.81 2.25
N LYS A 16 -4.29 -18.65 3.26
CA LYS A 16 -5.45 -18.59 4.16
C LYS A 16 -5.28 -17.61 5.33
N VAL A 17 -4.13 -16.95 5.45
CA VAL A 17 -3.90 -16.00 6.55
C VAL A 17 -4.87 -14.82 6.44
N GLU A 18 -5.58 -14.58 7.54
CA GLU A 18 -6.41 -13.40 7.78
C GLU A 18 -5.48 -12.23 8.15
N LEU A 19 -4.92 -11.59 7.11
CA LEU A 19 -3.89 -10.56 7.27
C LEU A 19 -4.46 -9.22 7.74
N TRP A 20 -5.69 -8.93 7.34
CA TRP A 20 -6.32 -7.63 7.52
C TRP A 20 -7.23 -7.64 8.74
N ARG A 21 -7.15 -6.59 9.54
CA ARG A 21 -8.05 -6.39 10.68
C ARG A 21 -9.30 -5.67 10.20
N HIS A 22 -10.41 -5.89 10.88
CA HIS A 22 -11.71 -5.29 10.57
C HIS A 22 -12.26 -4.54 11.80
N HIS A 23 -11.64 -3.42 12.14
CA HIS A 23 -12.14 -2.50 13.16
C HIS A 23 -12.24 -1.09 12.57
N GLU A 24 -13.12 -0.30 13.14
CA GLU A 24 -13.33 1.10 12.74
C GLU A 24 -12.35 2.01 13.48
N TYR A 25 -11.94 3.09 12.83
CA TYR A 25 -11.34 4.23 13.52
C TYR A 25 -12.42 5.23 13.91
N GLU A 26 -12.11 6.13 14.85
CA GLU A 26 -13.03 7.14 15.37
C GLU A 26 -13.76 7.95 14.27
N TYR A 27 -13.09 8.18 13.13
CA TYR A 27 -13.62 8.96 12.01
C TYR A 27 -13.74 8.17 10.70
N GLU A 28 -13.46 6.87 10.72
CA GLU A 28 -13.45 6.06 9.52
C GLU A 28 -14.05 4.67 9.79
N THR A 29 -15.31 4.53 9.43
CA THR A 29 -16.15 3.37 9.75
C THR A 29 -16.29 2.39 8.60
N GLY A 30 -16.08 2.84 7.35
CA GLY A 30 -16.35 2.02 6.16
C GLY A 30 -15.11 1.35 5.55
N ARG A 31 -13.91 1.79 5.91
CA ARG A 31 -12.66 1.32 5.30
C ARG A 31 -11.88 0.39 6.22
N VAL A 32 -11.31 -0.64 5.61
CA VAL A 32 -10.35 -1.53 6.29
C VAL A 32 -9.17 -0.68 6.78
N PRO A 33 -8.71 -0.81 8.03
CA PRO A 33 -7.64 0.00 8.60
C PRO A 33 -6.39 0.20 7.74
N ILE A 34 -5.95 -0.84 6.99
CA ILE A 34 -4.80 -0.71 6.10
C ILE A 34 -5.04 0.24 4.93
N ASP A 35 -6.28 0.31 4.44
CA ASP A 35 -6.68 1.22 3.37
C ASP A 35 -6.77 2.66 3.89
N VAL A 36 -7.15 2.85 5.16
CA VAL A 36 -7.12 4.16 5.83
C VAL A 36 -5.70 4.67 5.94
N ILE A 37 -4.78 3.83 6.44
CA ILE A 37 -3.37 4.18 6.63
C ILE A 37 -2.67 4.48 5.30
N ASN A 38 -2.96 3.70 4.24
CA ASN A 38 -2.32 3.89 2.93
C ASN A 38 -3.05 4.86 2.01
N GLY A 39 -4.13 5.50 2.48
CA GLY A 39 -4.90 6.43 1.67
C GLY A 39 -5.68 5.79 0.52
N GLY A 40 -5.88 4.47 0.54
CA GLY A 40 -6.63 3.73 -0.48
C GLY A 40 -6.33 2.23 -0.48
N PRO A 41 -7.07 1.45 -1.28
CA PRO A 41 -6.99 -0.02 -1.27
C PRO A 41 -5.81 -0.59 -2.07
N GLN A 42 -5.05 0.24 -2.77
CA GLN A 42 -4.06 -0.19 -3.75
C GLN A 42 -3.00 -1.13 -3.17
N LEU A 43 -2.45 -0.80 -1.98
CA LEU A 43 -1.46 -1.66 -1.34
C LEU A 43 -2.06 -3.01 -0.95
N ARG A 44 -3.25 -3.00 -0.33
CA ARG A 44 -3.94 -4.22 0.09
C ARG A 44 -4.24 -5.13 -1.11
N GLN A 45 -4.79 -4.56 -2.17
CA GLN A 45 -5.09 -5.26 -3.42
C GLN A 45 -3.82 -5.86 -4.04
N TRP A 46 -2.71 -5.12 -4.06
CA TRP A 46 -1.43 -5.64 -4.54
C TRP A 46 -0.90 -6.78 -3.66
N VAL A 47 -1.09 -6.73 -2.34
CA VAL A 47 -0.71 -7.82 -1.43
C VAL A 47 -1.56 -9.07 -1.71
N ASP A 48 -2.88 -8.90 -1.82
CA ASP A 48 -3.86 -9.98 -1.98
C ASP A 48 -3.81 -10.65 -3.37
N ASP A 49 -3.34 -9.95 -4.41
CA ASP A 49 -3.27 -10.45 -5.79
C ASP A 49 -1.96 -11.21 -6.08
N ASP A 50 -1.96 -12.54 -5.97
CA ASP A 50 -0.79 -13.40 -6.17
C ASP A 50 -0.12 -13.29 -7.56
N THR A 51 -0.79 -12.72 -8.55
CA THR A 51 -0.23 -12.49 -9.89
C THR A 51 0.69 -11.26 -9.95
N GLN A 52 0.62 -10.37 -8.96
CA GLN A 52 1.43 -9.16 -8.93
C GLN A 52 2.81 -9.36 -8.27
N SER A 53 3.83 -8.95 -9.01
CA SER A 53 5.24 -8.98 -8.63
C SER A 53 5.66 -7.78 -7.77
N LEU A 54 6.81 -7.93 -7.10
CA LEU A 54 7.47 -6.83 -6.36
C LEU A 54 7.88 -5.67 -7.28
N ALA A 55 8.22 -5.96 -8.53
CA ALA A 55 8.60 -4.96 -9.51
C ALA A 55 7.42 -4.06 -9.91
N GLN A 56 6.21 -4.62 -10.02
CA GLN A 56 5.00 -3.84 -10.30
C GLN A 56 4.72 -2.79 -9.21
N LEU A 57 4.84 -3.15 -7.92
CA LEU A 57 4.68 -2.17 -6.84
C LEU A 57 5.76 -1.09 -6.90
N THR A 58 7.00 -1.48 -7.16
CA THR A 58 8.11 -0.51 -7.30
C THR A 58 7.82 0.49 -8.42
N HIS A 59 7.43 -0.01 -9.59
CA HIS A 59 7.09 0.81 -10.74
C HIS A 59 5.93 1.78 -10.45
N GLN A 60 4.86 1.30 -9.79
CA GLN A 60 3.74 2.16 -9.37
C GLN A 60 4.20 3.27 -8.43
N LEU A 61 4.98 2.93 -7.40
CA LEU A 61 5.49 3.92 -6.43
C LEU A 61 6.43 4.94 -7.08
N ASP A 62 7.28 4.51 -8.00
CA ASP A 62 8.20 5.40 -8.72
C ASP A 62 7.43 6.33 -9.67
N ALA A 63 6.40 5.83 -10.36
CA ALA A 63 5.51 6.65 -11.19
C ALA A 63 4.76 7.71 -10.36
N THR A 64 4.16 7.32 -9.23
CA THR A 64 3.49 8.27 -8.32
C THR A 64 4.47 9.32 -7.79
N ARG A 65 5.67 8.90 -7.39
CA ARG A 65 6.71 9.83 -6.94
C ARG A 65 7.10 10.80 -8.05
N ALA A 66 7.26 10.33 -9.29
CA ALA A 66 7.63 11.19 -10.41
C ALA A 66 6.56 12.27 -10.70
N LEU A 67 5.28 11.95 -10.50
CA LEU A 67 4.18 12.93 -10.61
C LEU A 67 4.18 13.93 -9.46
N TRP A 68 4.45 13.48 -8.24
CA TRP A 68 4.40 14.33 -7.05
C TRP A 68 5.60 15.28 -6.92
N LEU A 69 6.79 14.86 -7.36
CA LEU A 69 8.03 15.64 -7.23
C LEU A 69 7.93 17.07 -7.82
N PRO A 70 7.41 17.28 -9.04
CA PRO A 70 7.18 18.63 -9.57
C PRO A 70 6.21 19.47 -8.75
N GLU A 71 5.19 18.86 -8.12
CA GLU A 71 4.22 19.58 -7.29
C GLU A 71 4.86 20.11 -6.01
N ILE A 72 5.78 19.34 -5.42
CA ILE A 72 6.45 19.75 -4.18
C ILE A 72 7.71 20.59 -4.38
N ALA A 73 8.30 20.56 -5.59
CA ALA A 73 9.53 21.30 -5.90
C ALA A 73 9.47 22.81 -5.60
N PRO A 74 8.36 23.54 -5.87
CA PRO A 74 8.24 24.96 -5.51
C PRO A 74 8.30 25.24 -4.00
N PHE A 75 8.11 24.22 -3.14
CA PHE A 75 8.12 24.37 -1.69
C PHE A 75 9.47 24.01 -1.04
N TYR A 76 10.48 23.60 -1.81
CA TYR A 76 11.81 23.30 -1.28
C TYR A 76 12.49 24.57 -0.75
N ARG A 77 13.09 24.47 0.44
CA ARG A 77 13.77 25.58 1.12
C ARG A 77 15.29 25.38 1.26
N TYR A 78 15.79 24.20 0.89
CA TYR A 78 17.19 23.79 0.95
C TYR A 78 17.45 22.65 -0.03
#